data_AF-A0A067RHP0-F1
#
_entry.id   AF-A0A067RHP0-F1
#
_cell.length_a   1.000
_cell.length_b   1.000
_cell.length_c   1.000
_cell.angle_alpha   90.00
_cell.angle_beta   90.00
_cell.angle_gamma   90.00
#
_symmetry.space_group_name_H-M   'P 1'
#
loop_
_entity.id
_entity.type
_entity.pdbx_description
1 polymer ?
#
loop_
_entity_poly.entity_id
_entity_poly.type
_entity_poly.pdbx_seq_one_letter_code
_entity_poly.pdbx_strand_id
1 'polypeptide(L)'
;MPVFSIHGNHDDPSGYERVSSLDLLSVSGLVNYFGKWTDLTHVEISPLLMRKGATRLALYGLSYLKDERLSRLFGDYKVKMFRPREDQEEWCNVFVLHQNRADRGPKSFIAEEMLPDFLDLVIWGHEHECRIVPEWNDNRRFFVCQPGSEVCQ
;
A
#
# COMPACT_ATOMS: atom_id res chain seq x y z
N MET A 1 -13.95 -8.05 15.30
CA MET A 1 -13.28 -6.84 14.76
C MET A 1 -12.56 -7.27 13.49
N PRO A 2 -12.86 -6.68 12.32
CA PRO A 2 -12.19 -7.06 11.08
C PRO A 2 -10.75 -6.53 11.05
N VAL A 3 -9.80 -7.35 10.60
CA VAL A 3 -8.41 -6.97 10.37
C VAL A 3 -8.16 -6.94 8.87
N PHE A 4 -7.46 -5.93 8.36
CA PHE A 4 -7.08 -5.82 6.95
C PHE A 4 -5.55 -5.76 6.87
N SER A 5 -4.93 -6.55 5.99
CA SER A 5 -3.48 -6.58 5.85
C SER A 5 -3.05 -6.72 4.40
N ILE A 6 -1.90 -6.13 4.09
CA ILE A 6 -1.06 -6.43 2.92
C ILE A 6 0.12 -7.30 3.38
N HIS A 7 0.79 -8.03 2.48
CA HIS A 7 2.03 -8.72 2.85
C HIS A 7 3.25 -7.79 2.76
N GLY A 8 4.20 -7.98 3.66
CA GLY A 8 5.52 -7.37 3.60
C GLY A 8 6.54 -8.23 2.84
N ASN A 9 7.81 -7.86 2.90
CA ASN A 9 8.92 -8.58 2.27
C ASN A 9 9.30 -9.90 2.98
N HIS A 10 8.85 -10.10 4.22
CA HIS A 10 9.08 -11.33 4.99
C HIS A 10 7.89 -12.30 5.00
N ASP A 11 6.70 -11.79 4.66
CA ASP A 11 5.45 -12.55 4.56
C ASP A 11 5.05 -12.78 3.09
N ASP A 12 6.01 -12.69 2.18
CA ASP A 12 5.74 -12.77 0.75
C ASP A 12 5.28 -14.18 0.35
N PRO A 13 4.41 -14.29 -0.67
CA PRO A 13 3.91 -15.59 -1.09
C PRO A 13 5.05 -16.48 -1.60
N SER A 14 5.20 -17.67 -0.99
CA SER A 14 6.31 -18.57 -1.29
C SER A 14 5.83 -19.99 -1.62
N GLY A 15 6.75 -20.84 -2.08
CA GLY A 15 6.45 -22.21 -2.50
C GLY A 15 5.75 -22.33 -3.86
N TYR A 16 5.37 -23.57 -4.21
CA TYR A 16 4.82 -23.92 -5.53
C TYR A 16 3.48 -23.21 -5.82
N GLU A 17 2.64 -23.07 -4.80
CA GLU A 17 1.31 -22.46 -4.93
C GLU A 17 1.28 -20.94 -4.68
N ARG A 18 2.44 -20.32 -4.37
CA ARG A 18 2.54 -18.89 -4.01
C ARG A 18 1.52 -18.48 -2.95
N VAL A 19 1.56 -19.20 -1.84
CA VAL A 19 0.70 -18.98 -0.67
C VAL A 19 1.51 -18.19 0.36
N SER A 20 0.93 -17.11 0.88
CA SER A 20 1.48 -16.33 1.98
C SER A 20 0.88 -16.75 3.32
N SER A 21 1.53 -16.40 4.43
CA SER A 21 0.97 -16.55 5.78
C SER A 21 -0.41 -15.88 5.90
N LEU A 22 -0.60 -14.74 5.23
CA LEU A 22 -1.87 -14.02 5.17
C LEU A 22 -2.97 -14.76 4.42
N ASP A 23 -2.64 -15.56 3.41
CA ASP A 23 -3.64 -16.40 2.72
C ASP A 23 -4.24 -17.44 3.69
N LEU A 24 -3.41 -18.06 4.55
CA LEU A 24 -3.88 -19.02 5.56
C LEU A 24 -4.80 -18.35 6.60
N LEU A 25 -4.41 -17.18 7.11
CA LEU A 25 -5.21 -16.41 8.05
C LEU A 25 -6.53 -15.93 7.42
N SER A 26 -6.50 -15.59 6.13
CA SER A 26 -7.68 -15.19 5.38
C SER A 26 -8.68 -16.33 5.22
N VAL A 27 -8.21 -17.53 4.84
CA VAL A 27 -9.08 -18.72 4.73
C VAL A 27 -9.72 -19.08 6.07
N SER A 28 -9.03 -18.83 7.19
CA SER A 28 -9.58 -19.03 8.54
C SER A 28 -10.59 -17.96 9.00
N GLY A 29 -10.81 -16.91 8.19
CA GLY A 29 -11.73 -15.81 8.50
C GLY A 29 -11.20 -14.79 9.51
N LEU A 30 -9.90 -14.81 9.82
CA LEU A 30 -9.28 -13.94 10.82
C LEU A 30 -8.78 -12.62 10.23
N VAL A 31 -8.34 -12.61 8.97
CA VAL A 31 -7.74 -11.45 8.30
C VAL A 31 -8.33 -11.26 6.90
N ASN A 32 -8.57 -10.02 6.50
CA ASN A 32 -8.91 -9.66 5.13
C ASN A 32 -7.62 -9.29 4.41
N TYR A 33 -7.07 -10.24 3.66
CA TYR A 33 -5.85 -10.02 2.89
C TYR A 33 -6.19 -9.28 1.58
N PHE A 34 -5.58 -8.12 1.37
CA PHE A 34 -5.83 -7.24 0.21
C PHE A 34 -4.53 -6.71 -0.40
N GLY A 35 -4.64 -5.98 -1.53
CA GLY A 35 -3.49 -5.34 -2.17
C GLY A 35 -2.49 -6.31 -2.80
N LYS A 36 -2.91 -7.54 -3.12
CA LYS A 36 -2.11 -8.54 -3.83
C LYS A 36 -2.08 -8.18 -5.32
N TRP A 37 -0.89 -8.01 -5.89
CA TRP A 37 -0.71 -7.89 -7.33
C TRP A 37 -0.74 -9.27 -7.98
N THR A 38 -1.26 -9.37 -9.21
CA THR A 38 -1.33 -10.61 -9.99
C THR A 38 -0.41 -10.61 -11.21
N ASP A 39 -0.07 -9.42 -11.71
CA ASP A 39 0.85 -9.21 -12.82
C ASP A 39 2.07 -8.39 -12.34
N LEU A 40 3.25 -8.87 -12.73
CA LEU A 40 4.55 -8.29 -12.42
C LEU A 40 5.04 -7.28 -13.48
N THR A 41 4.28 -7.15 -14.58
CA THR A 41 4.54 -6.25 -15.71
C THR A 41 3.61 -5.04 -15.70
N HIS A 42 2.38 -5.19 -15.22
CA HIS A 42 1.43 -4.11 -15.00
C HIS A 42 0.80 -4.27 -13.62
N VAL A 43 0.80 -3.20 -12.83
CA VAL A 43 0.22 -3.21 -11.49
C VAL A 43 -1.08 -2.44 -11.51
N GLU A 44 -2.16 -3.13 -11.23
CA GLU A 44 -3.50 -2.57 -11.15
C GLU A 44 -3.98 -2.61 -9.70
N ILE A 45 -4.34 -1.45 -9.14
CA ILE A 45 -4.72 -1.29 -7.74
C ILE A 45 -6.16 -0.81 -7.69
N SER A 46 -7.04 -1.66 -7.16
CA SER A 46 -8.45 -1.35 -6.94
C SER A 46 -8.70 -1.12 -5.44
N PRO A 47 -9.48 -0.10 -5.05
CA PRO A 47 -9.78 0.17 -3.66
C PRO A 47 -10.81 -0.79 -3.08
N LEU A 48 -10.67 -1.10 -1.79
CA LEU A 48 -11.76 -1.60 -0.98
C LEU A 48 -12.64 -0.42 -0.55
N LEU A 49 -13.90 -0.46 -0.94
CA LEU A 49 -14.87 0.59 -0.65
C LEU A 49 -15.59 0.27 0.65
N MET A 50 -15.40 1.13 1.65
CA MET A 50 -16.04 1.02 2.95
C MET A 50 -16.86 2.27 3.24
N ARG A 51 -18.00 2.09 3.92
CA ARG A 51 -18.86 3.19 4.35
C ARG A 51 -19.27 2.98 5.80
N LYS A 52 -19.12 4.04 6.60
CA LYS A 52 -19.61 4.07 7.98
C LYS A 52 -20.46 5.33 8.16
N GLY A 53 -21.78 5.16 8.16
CA GLY A 53 -22.73 6.27 8.17
C GLY A 53 -22.59 7.13 6.92
N ALA A 54 -22.24 8.40 7.09
CA ALA A 54 -22.00 9.34 5.99
C ALA A 54 -20.58 9.27 5.42
N THR A 55 -19.61 8.78 6.20
CA THR A 55 -18.20 8.76 5.78
C THR A 55 -17.93 7.58 4.84
N ARG A 56 -17.21 7.87 3.75
CA ARG A 56 -16.78 6.89 2.74
C ARG A 56 -15.26 6.81 2.71
N LEU A 57 -14.74 5.59 2.68
CA LEU A 57 -13.31 5.27 2.71
C LEU A 57 -12.98 4.38 1.51
N ALA A 58 -12.06 4.84 0.67
CA ALA A 58 -11.46 4.06 -0.40
C ALA A 58 -10.07 3.61 0.09
N LEU A 59 -9.97 2.34 0.49
CA LEU A 59 -8.74 1.76 1.00
C LEU A 59 -7.97 1.06 -0.12
N TYR A 60 -6.87 1.67 -0.53
CA TYR A 60 -5.92 1.15 -1.51
C TYR A 60 -4.81 0.37 -0.80
N GLY A 61 -4.35 -0.71 -1.40
CA GLY A 61 -3.28 -1.54 -0.87
C GLY A 61 -2.30 -1.96 -1.95
N LEU A 62 -1.01 -1.91 -1.64
CA LEU A 62 0.05 -2.48 -2.44
C LEU A 62 0.97 -3.30 -1.54
N SER A 63 0.82 -4.61 -1.62
CA SER A 63 1.74 -5.53 -0.97
C SER A 63 3.15 -5.40 -1.52
N TYR A 64 4.13 -5.91 -0.77
CA TYR A 64 5.53 -5.80 -1.16
C TYR A 64 5.79 -6.30 -2.58
N LEU A 65 6.62 -5.54 -3.28
CA LEU A 65 7.14 -5.81 -4.60
C LEU A 65 8.55 -5.24 -4.60
N LYS A 66 9.54 -5.96 -5.12
CA LYS A 66 10.94 -5.48 -5.14
C LYS A 66 11.01 -4.02 -5.62
N ASP A 67 11.66 -3.16 -4.85
CA ASP A 67 11.65 -1.70 -5.08
C ASP A 67 12.12 -1.34 -6.50
N GLU A 68 13.20 -1.96 -6.96
CA GLU A 68 13.73 -1.73 -8.32
C GLU A 68 12.70 -2.00 -9.42
N ARG A 69 11.85 -3.01 -9.21
CA ARG A 69 10.79 -3.34 -10.15
C ARG A 69 9.68 -2.30 -10.05
N LEU A 70 9.21 -2.01 -8.85
CA LEU A 70 8.11 -1.08 -8.65
C LEU A 70 8.48 0.34 -9.13
N SER A 71 9.70 0.80 -8.85
CA SER A 71 10.25 2.07 -9.33
C SER A 71 10.26 2.14 -10.86
N ARG A 72 10.67 1.05 -11.55
CA ARG A 72 10.58 0.97 -13.02
C ARG A 72 9.13 1.01 -13.51
N LEU A 73 8.21 0.30 -12.85
CA LEU A 73 6.80 0.27 -13.24
C LEU A 73 6.13 1.64 -13.12
N PHE A 74 6.42 2.39 -12.05
CA PHE A 74 5.97 3.77 -11.94
C PHE A 74 6.58 4.66 -13.03
N GLY A 75 7.89 4.54 -13.29
CA GLY A 75 8.57 5.30 -14.35
C GLY A 75 8.04 4.99 -15.76
N ASP A 76 7.62 3.75 -16.01
CA ASP A 76 7.04 3.31 -17.28
C ASP A 76 5.51 3.56 -17.38
N TYR A 77 4.89 4.21 -16.39
CA TYR A 77 3.42 4.40 -16.30
C TYR A 77 2.61 3.09 -16.34
N LYS A 78 3.18 2.01 -15.80
CA LYS A 78 2.56 0.67 -15.71
C LYS A 78 1.89 0.39 -14.37
N VAL A 79 1.79 1.40 -13.49
CA VAL A 79 1.00 1.34 -12.26
C VAL A 79 -0.28 2.15 -12.46
N LYS A 80 -1.44 1.50 -12.32
CA LYS A 80 -2.76 2.12 -12.46
C LYS A 80 -3.54 1.96 -11.16
N MET A 81 -4.01 3.08 -10.61
CA MET A 81 -4.92 3.08 -9.46
C MET A 81 -6.33 3.43 -9.94
N PHE A 82 -7.28 2.53 -9.71
CA PHE A 82 -8.68 2.75 -10.09
C PHE A 82 -9.40 3.60 -9.06
N ARG A 83 -10.17 4.60 -9.51
CA ARG A 83 -11.00 5.41 -8.63
C ARG A 83 -12.44 4.90 -8.61
N PRO A 84 -13.18 5.11 -7.51
CA PRO A 84 -14.62 4.86 -7.46
C PRO A 84 -15.33 5.56 -8.64
N ARG A 85 -16.35 4.92 -9.22
CA ARG A 85 -17.10 5.52 -10.35
C ARG A 85 -17.96 6.71 -9.93
N GLU A 86 -18.46 6.68 -8.70
CA GLU A 86 -19.41 7.65 -8.15
C GLU A 86 -18.76 8.43 -7.01
N ASP A 87 -19.13 9.70 -6.89
CA ASP A 87 -18.80 10.60 -5.76
C ASP A 87 -17.30 10.65 -5.43
N GLN A 88 -16.43 10.71 -6.45
CA GLN A 88 -14.97 10.59 -6.31
C GLN A 88 -14.33 11.54 -5.29
N GLU A 89 -14.93 12.71 -5.05
CA GLU A 89 -14.46 13.72 -4.11
C GLU A 89 -14.95 13.48 -2.67
N GLU A 90 -15.96 12.62 -2.47
CA GLU A 90 -16.48 12.27 -1.14
C GLU A 90 -15.71 11.14 -0.47
N TRP A 91 -14.87 10.43 -1.22
CA TRP A 91 -14.07 9.32 -0.70
C TRP A 91 -12.79 9.84 -0.06
N CYS A 92 -12.58 9.50 1.21
CA CYS A 92 -11.27 9.57 1.82
C CYS A 92 -10.40 8.43 1.26
N ASN A 93 -9.32 8.77 0.57
CA ASN A 93 -8.44 7.85 -0.13
C ASN A 93 -7.22 7.54 0.73
N VAL A 94 -7.21 6.33 1.31
CA VAL A 94 -6.11 5.85 2.15
C VAL A 94 -5.32 4.80 1.37
N PHE A 95 -4.01 4.96 1.27
CA PHE A 95 -3.14 4.01 0.59
C PHE A 95 -2.16 3.36 1.57
N VAL A 96 -2.12 2.03 1.58
CA VAL A 96 -1.19 1.25 2.40
C VAL A 96 -0.17 0.58 1.49
N LEU A 97 1.12 0.83 1.71
CA LEU A 97 2.21 0.21 0.96
C LEU A 97 3.34 -0.26 1.87
N HIS A 98 4.08 -1.25 1.38
CA HIS A 98 5.24 -1.81 2.07
C HIS A 98 6.46 -1.78 1.15
N GLN A 99 7.17 -0.64 1.13
CA GLN A 99 8.31 -0.34 0.24
C GLN A 99 9.38 0.49 0.95
N ASN A 100 10.61 0.54 0.45
CA ASN A 100 11.61 1.48 0.98
C ASN A 100 11.17 2.94 0.73
N ARG A 101 11.18 3.76 1.79
CA ARG A 101 10.90 5.21 1.75
C ARG A 101 12.18 6.01 1.61
N ALA A 102 13.21 5.64 2.38
CA ALA A 102 14.49 6.34 2.40
C ALA A 102 15.30 6.04 1.12
N ASP A 103 16.09 7.02 0.67
CA ASP A 103 17.02 6.80 -0.44
C ASP A 103 18.11 5.79 -0.02
N ARG A 104 18.04 4.60 -0.62
CA ARG A 104 19.00 3.50 -0.42
C ARG A 104 19.86 3.25 -1.66
N GLY A 105 19.82 4.16 -2.64
CA GLY A 105 20.47 4.02 -3.93
C GLY A 105 19.52 4.10 -5.14
N PRO A 106 20.08 4.04 -6.36
CA PRO A 106 19.29 4.25 -7.57
C PRO A 106 18.19 3.20 -7.72
N LYS A 107 16.92 3.64 -7.70
CA LYS A 107 15.72 2.80 -7.86
C LYS A 107 15.50 1.78 -6.73
N SER A 108 16.17 1.90 -5.60
CA SER A 108 15.96 1.00 -4.44
C SER A 108 14.97 1.56 -3.41
N PHE A 109 14.15 2.53 -3.82
CA PHE A 109 13.11 3.14 -3.00
C PHE A 109 12.01 3.71 -3.90
N ILE A 110 10.87 4.01 -3.30
CA ILE A 110 9.76 4.70 -3.96
C ILE A 110 9.71 6.12 -3.42
N ALA A 111 9.94 7.10 -4.29
CA ALA A 111 9.81 8.50 -3.92
C ALA A 111 8.32 8.84 -3.73
N GLU A 112 8.00 9.67 -2.74
CA GLU A 112 6.62 10.11 -2.48
C GLU A 112 6.02 10.83 -3.71
N GLU A 113 6.88 11.48 -4.50
CA GLU A 113 6.52 12.11 -5.77
C GLU A 113 6.06 11.12 -6.84
N MET A 114 6.28 9.82 -6.71
CA MET A 114 5.75 8.85 -7.68
C MET A 114 4.28 8.52 -7.43
N LEU A 115 3.78 8.82 -6.23
CA LEU A 115 2.40 8.52 -5.84
C LEU A 115 1.44 9.57 -6.41
N PRO A 116 0.19 9.17 -6.72
CA PRO A 116 -0.80 10.09 -7.23
C PRO A 116 -1.29 11.06 -6.15
N ASP A 117 -1.65 12.25 -6.58
CA ASP A 117 -2.08 13.41 -5.77
C ASP A 117 -3.52 13.33 -5.24
N PHE A 118 -4.34 12.40 -5.76
CA PHE A 118 -5.71 12.20 -5.25
C PHE A 118 -5.76 11.50 -3.88
N LEU A 119 -4.63 10.97 -3.41
CA LEU A 119 -4.54 10.30 -2.11
C LEU A 119 -4.67 11.34 -0.99
N ASP A 120 -5.27 10.96 0.13
CA ASP A 120 -5.38 11.82 1.31
C ASP A 120 -4.38 11.41 2.41
N LEU A 121 -4.18 10.10 2.57
CA LEU A 121 -3.28 9.52 3.57
C LEU A 121 -2.55 8.30 3.01
N VAL A 122 -1.25 8.24 3.23
CA VAL A 122 -0.38 7.13 2.88
C VAL A 122 0.18 6.51 4.16
N ILE A 123 -0.03 5.21 4.35
CA ILE A 123 0.54 4.40 5.43
C ILE A 123 1.72 3.62 4.88
N TRP A 124 2.92 3.98 5.32
CA TRP A 124 4.19 3.44 4.86
C TRP A 124 4.70 2.37 5.84
N GLY A 125 4.56 1.10 5.49
CA GLY A 125 4.69 -0.01 6.43
C GLY A 125 6.04 -0.74 6.48
N HIS A 126 7.00 -0.42 5.59
CA HIS A 126 8.28 -1.15 5.53
C HIS A 126 9.36 -0.59 6.46
N GLU A 127 9.39 0.72 6.65
CA GLU A 127 10.42 1.34 7.46
C GLU A 127 10.16 1.07 8.95
N HIS A 128 11.20 0.64 9.66
CA HIS A 128 11.12 0.27 11.06
C HIS A 128 11.18 1.47 12.01
N GLU A 129 11.73 2.60 11.56
CA GLU A 129 11.73 3.85 12.31
C GLU A 129 10.30 4.34 12.54
N CYS A 130 9.95 4.66 13.78
CA CYS A 130 8.62 5.13 14.13
C CYS A 130 8.48 6.64 13.84
N ARG A 131 7.73 6.99 12.80
CA ARG A 131 7.25 8.34 12.45
C ARG A 131 5.73 8.29 12.29
N ILE A 132 5.06 7.89 13.38
CA ILE A 132 3.61 7.62 13.43
C ILE A 132 2.75 8.89 13.30
N VAL A 133 3.30 10.06 13.65
CA VAL A 133 2.61 11.33 13.49
C VAL A 133 2.55 11.64 11.98
N PRO A 134 1.35 11.81 11.38
CA PRO A 134 1.26 12.05 9.95
C PRO A 134 1.97 13.34 9.54
N GLU A 135 2.86 13.21 8.57
CA GLU A 135 3.66 14.30 8.02
C GLU A 135 3.03 14.79 6.73
N TRP A 136 2.89 16.10 6.59
CA TRP A 136 2.33 16.69 5.39
C TRP A 136 3.37 16.74 4.26
N ASN A 137 3.02 16.23 3.07
CA ASN A 137 3.82 16.37 1.87
C ASN A 137 3.32 17.58 1.05
N ASP A 138 4.10 18.66 1.01
CA ASP A 138 3.74 19.89 0.29
C ASP A 138 3.63 19.72 -1.24
N ASN A 139 4.42 18.81 -1.81
CA ASN A 139 4.45 18.58 -3.26
C ASN A 139 3.20 17.83 -3.76
N ARG A 140 2.75 16.83 -3.00
CA ARG A 140 1.66 15.92 -3.39
C ARG A 140 0.36 16.13 -2.64
N ARG A 141 0.36 16.95 -1.57
CA ARG A 141 -0.82 17.34 -0.78
C ARG A 141 -1.55 16.18 -0.10
N PHE A 142 -0.79 15.18 0.35
CA PHE A 142 -1.28 14.11 1.20
C PHE A 142 -0.46 14.01 2.49
N PHE A 143 -1.01 13.31 3.47
CA PHE A 143 -0.28 12.95 4.68
C PHE A 143 0.45 11.61 4.51
N VAL A 144 1.63 11.49 5.11
CA VAL A 144 2.39 10.24 5.19
C VAL A 144 2.53 9.84 6.65
N CYS A 145 2.13 8.63 6.98
CA CYS A 145 2.29 8.03 8.30
C CYS A 145 3.17 6.78 8.19
N GLN A 146 4.22 6.71 8.99
CA GLN A 146 5.15 5.58 9.03
C GLN A 146 5.18 5.01 10.46
N PRO A 147 4.36 3.98 10.75
CA PRO A 147 4.18 3.51 12.12
C PRO A 147 5.44 2.98 12.81
N GLY A 148 6.42 2.50 12.03
CA GLY A 148 7.56 1.74 12.55
C GLY A 148 7.19 0.29 12.84
N SER A 149 8.16 -0.49 13.31
CA SER A 149 7.93 -1.88 13.71
C SER A 149 7.65 -2.01 15.20
N GLU A 150 6.82 -3.00 15.55
CA GLU A 150 6.48 -3.35 16.95
C GLU A 150 7.66 -4.00 17.71
N VAL A 151 8.71 -4.42 16.98
CA VAL A 151 9.90 -5.10 17.52
C VAL A 151 11.16 -4.48 16.89
N CYS A 152 12.23 -4.30 17.67
CA CYS A 152 13.57 -4.00 17.14
C CYS A 152 14.14 -5.27 16.49
N GLN A 153 14.44 -5.20 15.19
CA GLN A 153 15.09 -6.27 14.44
C GLN A 153 16.59 -6.06 14.33
#